data_AF-A0AAU8S0F7-F1
#
_entry.id   AF-A0AAU8S0F7-F1
#
_cell.length_a   1.000
_cell.length_b   1.000
_cell.length_c   1.000
_cell.angle_alpha   90.00
_cell.angle_beta   90.00
_cell.angle_gamma   90.00
#
_symmetry.space_group_name_H-M   'P 1'
#
loop_
_entity.id
_entity.type
_entity.pdbx_description
1 polymer ?
#
loop_
_entity_poly.entity_id
_entity_poly.type
_entity_poly.pdbx_seq_one_letter_code
_entity_poly.pdbx_strand_id
1 'polypeptide(L)'
;MKFNYKYSGTSSIVNGTSSTGVSFAPDILREPTYFVGSLDKKLPFREAISALHEIVVADFNFQPKDNSEYLAWLKNEETNWIAEASAELPKIKYEIRQLQGQLKGLREQREEITRPYYKSQKEYFKYIYTRDYAAWLVLDPVITVHPDQVFFECFSKDESVYGKLSCGLDVFNNINEFKCGTTNIDYSQKLYNEFQKIRTYKDTEFKIDPKGFDVQTSGEESYREVKIDLPDSWVRGFLQVSSAMTSDKVSFDLHPIDIANFIAVLKRNKEKKGPRAIKYILKPGQPILAVFEPWNIEVVCLQSIYTGNEAKEIRVWGRRRIQLLERLLPITGKFTVHLLGTGMPSFYIAHLANDMYFTLGLSGWTANDWSQATQLDLLAPRGKVPATTMQSIYLELRKDWLNTEKGIATKLNLDVQTVKQSLETFTQAGKVIYDLKNEVYRVRELKREGIDLEELRFSSSTDKEAYQLMENGEVRNLKSEVQNDKIEVTAVVSNSFKTTVVINKDLQITDGKCNCNYYYMNKMTKGPCEHILATRISFDKK
;
A
#
# COMPACT_ATOMS: atom_id res chain seq x y z
N MET A 1 2.38 26.65 2.70
CA MET A 1 0.97 26.24 2.57
C MET A 1 0.13 27.11 3.50
N LYS A 2 -0.85 27.86 2.97
CA LYS A 2 -1.88 28.52 3.78
C LYS A 2 -3.05 27.56 3.88
N PHE A 3 -3.22 26.93 5.03
CA PHE A 3 -4.34 26.02 5.30
C PHE A 3 -5.56 26.85 5.72
N ASN A 4 -6.72 26.57 5.13
CA ASN A 4 -7.97 27.29 5.40
C ASN A 4 -9.04 26.26 5.84
N TYR A 5 -9.49 26.34 7.10
CA TYR A 5 -10.30 25.31 7.77
C TYR A 5 -11.75 25.76 8.01
N LYS A 6 -12.76 24.92 7.70
CA LYS A 6 -14.17 25.05 8.15
C LYS A 6 -14.83 23.66 8.31
N TYR A 7 -15.46 23.38 9.47
CA TYR A 7 -16.23 22.15 9.81
C TYR A 7 -17.45 22.49 10.69
N SER A 8 -18.43 21.56 10.80
CA SER A 8 -19.66 21.67 11.64
C SER A 8 -19.87 20.59 12.74
N GLY A 9 -18.81 20.03 13.37
CA GLY A 9 -18.88 19.23 14.63
C GLY A 9 -17.76 18.13 14.84
N THR A 10 -17.87 17.23 15.84
CA THR A 10 -16.96 16.16 16.38
C THR A 10 -17.43 14.67 16.46
N SER A 11 -16.71 13.64 15.96
CA SER A 11 -17.06 12.19 16.15
C SER A 11 -17.25 11.76 17.62
N SER A 12 -18.19 10.87 17.95
CA SER A 12 -18.46 10.45 19.33
C SER A 12 -19.02 9.02 19.44
N ILE A 13 -18.90 8.44 20.63
CA ILE A 13 -19.37 7.09 20.95
C ILE A 13 -20.27 7.19 22.19
N VAL A 14 -21.54 6.88 22.04
CA VAL A 14 -22.52 6.88 23.15
C VAL A 14 -22.63 5.45 23.67
N ASN A 15 -22.09 5.21 24.86
CA ASN A 15 -22.15 3.91 25.54
C ASN A 15 -23.28 3.89 26.56
N GLY A 16 -24.31 3.09 26.31
CA GLY A 16 -25.36 2.72 27.26
C GLY A 16 -25.15 1.33 27.89
N THR A 17 -26.02 0.95 28.83
CA THR A 17 -26.03 -0.37 29.47
C THR A 17 -26.36 -1.50 28.49
N SER A 18 -27.16 -1.21 27.45
CA SER A 18 -27.61 -2.15 26.41
C SER A 18 -27.13 -1.84 24.98
N SER A 19 -26.60 -0.64 24.69
CA SER A 19 -26.19 -0.23 23.33
C SER A 19 -24.92 0.63 23.30
N THR A 20 -24.23 0.65 22.16
CA THR A 20 -23.05 1.46 21.85
C THR A 20 -23.29 2.12 20.49
N GLY A 21 -23.52 3.43 20.43
CA GLY A 21 -23.63 4.15 19.15
C GLY A 21 -22.30 4.80 18.78
N VAL A 22 -21.69 4.41 17.67
CA VAL A 22 -20.46 5.01 17.11
C VAL A 22 -20.87 5.93 15.98
N SER A 23 -20.61 7.23 16.07
CA SER A 23 -20.88 8.16 14.97
C SER A 23 -19.61 8.91 14.51
N PHE A 24 -19.39 8.97 13.20
CA PHE A 24 -18.23 9.59 12.55
C PHE A 24 -18.58 10.93 11.90
N ALA A 25 -17.59 11.81 11.80
CA ALA A 25 -17.68 13.22 11.42
C ALA A 25 -17.11 13.56 10.01
N PRO A 26 -17.91 13.74 8.94
CA PRO A 26 -17.35 14.15 7.63
C PRO A 26 -17.49 15.60 7.16
N ASP A 27 -17.21 15.74 5.86
CA ASP A 27 -16.99 16.94 5.06
C ASP A 27 -18.27 17.46 4.39
N ILE A 28 -18.49 18.77 4.46
CA ILE A 28 -19.67 19.47 3.94
C ILE A 28 -19.51 19.83 2.45
N LEU A 29 -18.33 19.60 1.86
CA LEU A 29 -18.02 19.98 0.46
C LEU A 29 -17.95 18.79 -0.50
N ARG A 30 -18.36 17.60 -0.04
CA ARG A 30 -18.61 16.41 -0.84
C ARG A 30 -20.11 16.24 -1.07
N GLU A 31 -20.47 15.39 -2.03
CA GLU A 31 -21.75 14.70 -1.91
C GLU A 31 -21.73 13.94 -0.57
N PRO A 32 -22.65 14.22 0.38
CA PRO A 32 -22.52 13.75 1.75
C PRO A 32 -22.46 12.23 1.79
N THR A 33 -21.31 11.64 2.17
CA THR A 33 -21.22 10.19 2.40
C THR A 33 -21.74 9.90 3.79
N TYR A 34 -22.76 9.06 3.90
CA TYR A 34 -23.29 8.66 5.20
C TYR A 34 -23.80 7.24 5.16
N PHE A 35 -23.80 6.59 6.31
CA PHE A 35 -24.26 5.22 6.48
C PHE A 35 -24.68 5.04 7.94
N VAL A 36 -25.87 4.51 8.19
CA VAL A 36 -26.30 4.18 9.56
C VAL A 36 -26.82 2.75 9.53
N GLY A 37 -26.20 1.88 10.33
CA GLY A 37 -26.61 0.49 10.47
C GLY A 37 -26.20 -0.08 11.83
N SER A 38 -27.01 -0.98 12.37
CA SER A 38 -26.71 -1.72 13.58
C SER A 38 -25.84 -2.93 13.26
N LEU A 39 -24.64 -3.04 13.83
CA LEU A 39 -23.74 -4.16 13.60
C LEU A 39 -24.32 -5.47 14.18
N ASP A 40 -24.63 -6.41 13.30
CA ASP A 40 -25.12 -7.74 13.68
C ASP A 40 -23.95 -8.68 14.03
N LYS A 41 -22.95 -8.74 13.14
CA LYS A 41 -21.81 -9.65 13.25
C LYS A 41 -20.68 -9.05 14.08
N LYS A 42 -20.98 -8.84 15.36
CA LYS A 42 -20.15 -8.09 16.32
C LYS A 42 -18.76 -8.67 16.55
N LEU A 43 -18.62 -9.98 16.81
CA LEU A 43 -17.31 -10.59 17.12
C LEU A 43 -16.38 -10.68 15.91
N PRO A 44 -16.80 -11.20 14.74
CA PRO A 44 -15.90 -11.27 13.59
C PRO A 44 -15.50 -9.87 13.10
N PHE A 45 -16.42 -8.89 13.12
CA PHE A 45 -16.09 -7.50 12.83
C PHE A 45 -15.03 -6.94 13.79
N ARG A 46 -15.19 -7.18 15.10
CA ARG A 46 -14.20 -6.75 16.12
C ARG A 46 -12.81 -7.28 15.81
N GLU A 47 -12.67 -8.57 15.56
CA GLU A 47 -11.34 -9.15 15.27
C GLU A 47 -10.77 -8.62 13.95
N ALA A 48 -11.62 -8.42 12.94
CA ALA A 48 -11.21 -7.91 11.64
C ALA A 48 -10.74 -6.45 11.68
N ILE A 49 -11.51 -5.55 12.32
CA ILE A 49 -11.11 -4.15 12.48
C ILE A 49 -9.88 -4.02 13.39
N SER A 50 -9.71 -4.95 14.32
CA SER A 50 -8.52 -5.00 15.18
C SER A 50 -7.27 -5.48 14.44
N ALA A 51 -7.40 -6.41 13.48
CA ALA A 51 -6.30 -6.76 12.59
C ALA A 51 -5.91 -5.56 11.71
N LEU A 52 -6.88 -4.73 11.29
CA LEU A 52 -6.61 -3.49 10.57
C LEU A 52 -5.81 -2.50 11.44
N HIS A 53 -6.11 -2.40 12.73
CA HIS A 53 -5.32 -1.60 13.68
C HIS A 53 -3.86 -2.04 13.76
N GLU A 54 -3.60 -3.35 13.81
CA GLU A 54 -2.24 -3.88 13.85
C GLU A 54 -1.43 -3.46 12.61
N ILE A 55 -2.08 -3.29 11.46
CA ILE A 55 -1.47 -2.73 10.24
C ILE A 55 -1.15 -1.25 10.45
N VAL A 56 -2.11 -0.43 10.88
CA VAL A 56 -1.93 1.03 11.07
C VAL A 56 -0.73 1.34 11.99
N VAL A 57 -0.55 0.54 13.04
CA VAL A 57 0.52 0.76 14.01
C VAL A 57 1.85 0.14 13.57
N ALA A 58 1.83 -0.83 12.64
CA ALA A 58 3.03 -1.55 12.21
C ALA A 58 4.04 -0.61 11.53
N ASP A 59 5.31 -0.84 11.86
CA ASP A 59 6.47 -0.24 11.21
C ASP A 59 7.53 -1.34 11.08
N PHE A 60 7.86 -1.73 9.85
CA PHE A 60 8.86 -2.75 9.58
C PHE A 60 10.22 -2.15 9.20
N ASN A 61 10.40 -0.83 9.31
CA ASN A 61 11.71 -0.21 9.20
C ASN A 61 12.64 -0.71 10.31
N PHE A 62 13.94 -0.72 10.02
CA PHE A 62 14.93 -1.04 11.04
C PHE A 62 14.95 0.06 12.09
N GLN A 63 14.37 -0.22 13.25
CA GLN A 63 14.50 0.61 14.43
C GLN A 63 15.81 0.21 15.14
N PRO A 64 16.85 1.07 15.14
CA PRO A 64 18.08 0.77 15.86
C PRO A 64 17.72 0.56 17.33
N LYS A 65 18.28 -0.49 17.93
CA LYS A 65 18.16 -0.67 19.38
C LYS A 65 18.69 0.58 20.05
N ASP A 66 17.94 1.09 21.03
CA ASP A 66 18.43 2.16 21.89
C ASP A 66 19.62 1.61 22.70
N ASN A 67 20.81 1.84 22.17
CA ASN A 67 22.07 1.42 22.75
C ASN A 67 22.65 2.54 23.61
N SER A 68 21.87 3.55 24.02
CA SER A 68 22.38 4.68 24.82
C SER A 68 23.10 4.23 26.09
N GLU A 69 22.57 3.25 26.82
CA GLU A 69 23.22 2.65 27.99
C GLU A 69 24.48 1.86 27.63
N TYR A 70 24.44 1.07 26.54
CA TYR A 70 25.60 0.32 26.05
C TYR A 70 26.71 1.25 25.54
N LEU A 71 26.37 2.33 24.85
CA LEU A 71 27.31 3.34 24.35
C LEU A 71 27.90 4.17 25.50
N ALA A 72 27.12 4.45 26.55
CA ALA A 72 27.61 5.08 27.78
C ALA A 72 28.60 4.16 28.53
N TRP A 73 28.29 2.86 28.60
CA TRP A 73 29.19 1.85 29.14
C TRP A 73 30.46 1.68 28.29
N LEU A 74 30.31 1.56 26.96
CA LEU A 74 31.42 1.40 26.01
C LEU A 74 32.37 2.61 26.03
N LYS A 75 31.84 3.82 26.21
CA LYS A 75 32.64 5.06 26.35
C LYS A 75 33.45 5.10 27.65
N ASN A 76 33.00 4.41 28.70
CA ASN A 76 33.75 4.22 29.94
C ASN A 76 34.77 3.07 29.85
N GLU A 77 34.55 2.08 28.99
CA GLU A 77 35.47 0.95 28.74
C GLU A 77 36.50 1.24 27.64
N GLU A 78 36.21 2.12 26.68
CA GLU A 78 37.12 2.54 25.60
C GLU A 78 38.45 3.08 26.17
N THR A 79 38.39 3.78 27.31
CA THR A 79 39.58 4.27 28.02
C THR A 79 40.48 3.13 28.53
N ASN A 80 39.91 1.97 28.84
CA ASN A 80 40.66 0.78 29.29
C ASN A 80 41.17 -0.05 28.11
N TRP A 81 40.40 -0.19 27.02
CA TRP A 81 40.82 -0.96 25.84
C TRP A 81 41.84 -0.24 24.95
N ILE A 82 41.83 1.10 24.91
CA ILE A 82 42.89 1.88 24.24
C ILE A 82 44.24 1.71 24.94
N ALA A 83 44.25 1.39 26.25
CA ALA A 83 45.46 1.13 27.01
C ALA A 83 46.10 -0.25 26.72
N GLU A 84 45.32 -1.25 26.29
CA GLU A 84 45.81 -2.62 26.01
C GLU A 84 46.13 -2.91 24.53
N ALA A 85 45.62 -2.12 23.57
CA ALA A 85 45.82 -2.39 22.14
C ALA A 85 47.03 -1.62 21.51
N SER A 86 48.22 -1.83 22.06
CA SER A 86 49.47 -1.38 21.45
C SER A 86 50.53 -2.49 21.35
N ALA A 87 50.44 -3.26 20.27
CA ALA A 87 51.60 -3.83 19.60
C ALA A 87 51.29 -3.91 18.10
N GLU A 88 52.11 -3.21 17.33
CA GLU A 88 52.08 -3.07 15.86
C GLU A 88 50.95 -2.24 15.23
N LEU A 89 51.30 -1.01 14.81
CA LEU A 89 50.98 -0.39 13.50
C LEU A 89 51.22 1.13 13.55
N PRO A 90 52.47 1.62 13.74
CA PRO A 90 52.73 3.04 13.95
C PRO A 90 52.43 3.92 12.73
N LYS A 91 52.59 3.37 11.50
CA LYS A 91 52.34 4.11 10.25
C LYS A 91 50.85 4.24 9.91
N ILE A 92 50.10 3.15 9.96
CA ILE A 92 48.66 3.17 9.66
C ILE A 92 47.90 3.96 10.72
N LYS A 93 48.28 3.87 12.01
CA LYS A 93 47.68 4.70 13.06
C LYS A 93 47.90 6.19 12.83
N TYR A 94 49.05 6.63 12.30
CA TYR A 94 49.30 8.04 12.03
C TYR A 94 48.40 8.57 10.91
N GLU A 95 48.28 7.84 9.80
CA GLU A 95 47.39 8.20 8.68
C GLU A 95 45.91 8.15 9.10
N ILE A 96 45.50 7.12 9.83
CA ILE A 96 44.15 7.04 10.39
C ILE A 96 43.88 8.22 11.32
N ARG A 97 44.84 8.63 12.17
CA ARG A 97 44.67 9.75 13.10
C ARG A 97 44.57 11.09 12.39
N GLN A 98 45.34 11.28 11.32
CA GLN A 98 45.26 12.43 10.42
C GLN A 98 43.88 12.50 9.74
N LEU A 99 43.45 11.40 9.12
CA LEU A 99 42.15 11.31 8.45
C LEU A 99 40.97 11.43 9.43
N GLN A 100 41.08 10.85 10.62
CA GLN A 100 40.08 11.01 11.67
C GLN A 100 40.03 12.46 12.17
N GLY A 101 41.16 13.16 12.27
CA GLY A 101 41.22 14.57 12.60
C GLY A 101 40.52 15.44 11.55
N GLN A 102 40.80 15.20 10.27
CA GLN A 102 40.13 15.88 9.16
C GLN A 102 38.63 15.57 9.12
N LEU A 103 38.24 14.30 9.29
CA LEU A 103 36.85 13.87 9.36
C LEU A 103 36.13 14.48 10.56
N LYS A 104 36.82 14.62 11.69
CA LYS A 104 36.28 15.26 12.89
C LYS A 104 36.04 16.74 12.64
N GLY A 105 36.99 17.46 12.05
CA GLY A 105 36.79 18.87 11.66
C GLY A 105 35.65 19.06 10.67
N LEU A 106 35.55 18.20 9.66
CA LEU A 106 34.42 18.20 8.71
C LEU A 106 33.08 17.87 9.37
N ARG A 107 33.05 16.96 10.34
CA ARG A 107 31.86 16.64 11.12
C ARG A 107 31.46 17.78 12.04
N GLU A 108 32.41 18.44 12.69
CA GLU A 108 32.18 19.62 13.53
C GLU A 108 31.60 20.76 12.69
N GLN A 109 32.16 21.04 11.51
CA GLN A 109 31.61 22.03 10.57
C GLN A 109 30.21 21.64 10.07
N ARG A 110 30.01 20.38 9.67
CA ARG A 110 28.68 19.88 9.27
C ARG A 110 27.69 20.00 10.42
N GLU A 111 28.09 19.66 11.64
CA GLU A 111 27.24 19.76 12.81
C GLU A 111 26.89 21.22 13.09
N GLU A 112 27.83 22.15 13.00
CA GLU A 112 27.57 23.59 13.15
C GLU A 112 26.54 24.10 12.12
N ILE A 113 26.65 23.66 10.86
CA ILE A 113 25.71 24.01 9.78
C ILE A 113 24.33 23.35 9.98
N THR A 114 24.30 22.08 10.40
CA THR A 114 23.05 21.29 10.46
C THR A 114 22.35 21.33 11.82
N ARG A 115 23.05 21.72 12.89
CA ARG A 115 22.54 21.80 14.27
C ARG A 115 21.31 22.69 14.38
N PRO A 116 21.22 23.87 13.75
CA PRO A 116 19.99 24.66 13.77
C PRO A 116 18.79 23.91 13.18
N TYR A 117 18.97 23.24 12.02
CA TYR A 117 17.92 22.46 11.38
C TYR A 117 17.48 21.28 12.25
N TYR A 118 18.40 20.45 12.72
CA TYR A 118 18.06 19.29 13.56
C TYR A 118 17.51 19.69 14.93
N LYS A 119 17.94 20.83 15.48
CA LYS A 119 17.37 21.41 16.71
C LYS A 119 15.93 21.85 16.47
N SER A 120 15.65 22.62 15.42
CA SER A 120 14.29 23.04 15.07
C SER A 120 13.39 21.85 14.72
N GLN A 121 13.92 20.85 14.01
CA GLN A 121 13.21 19.60 13.71
C GLN A 121 12.86 18.84 15.01
N LYS A 122 13.84 18.68 15.92
CA LYS A 122 13.62 18.03 17.22
C LYS A 122 12.65 18.82 18.10
N GLU A 123 12.73 20.15 18.11
CA GLU A 123 11.80 21.01 18.84
C GLU A 123 10.39 20.93 18.25
N TYR A 124 10.25 20.89 16.93
CA TYR A 124 8.98 20.68 16.24
C TYR A 124 8.37 19.31 16.56
N PHE A 125 9.13 18.22 16.44
CA PHE A 125 8.63 16.89 16.79
C PHE A 125 8.39 16.72 18.29
N LYS A 126 9.20 17.34 19.15
CA LYS A 126 8.97 17.37 20.60
C LYS A 126 7.70 18.15 20.91
N TYR A 127 7.48 19.28 20.24
CA TYR A 127 6.27 20.08 20.37
C TYR A 127 5.03 19.28 19.97
N ILE A 128 5.07 18.61 18.81
CA ILE A 128 4.00 17.69 18.38
C ILE A 128 3.80 16.60 19.44
N TYR A 129 4.86 15.91 19.87
CA TYR A 129 4.78 14.87 20.89
C TYR A 129 4.15 15.35 22.21
N THR A 130 4.48 16.56 22.67
CA THR A 130 3.95 17.12 23.92
C THR A 130 2.54 17.72 23.79
N ARG A 131 2.20 18.30 22.65
CA ARG A 131 0.93 19.00 22.45
C ARG A 131 -0.16 18.08 21.91
N ASP A 132 0.24 17.15 21.05
CA ASP A 132 -0.65 16.30 20.27
C ASP A 132 0.06 14.98 19.89
N TYR A 133 0.21 14.12 20.90
CA TYR A 133 0.75 12.77 20.72
C TYR A 133 -0.08 11.94 19.73
N ALA A 134 -1.38 12.25 19.57
CA ALA A 134 -2.25 11.60 18.60
C ALA A 134 -1.88 11.97 17.16
N ALA A 135 -1.62 13.25 16.88
CA ALA A 135 -1.12 13.71 15.58
C ALA A 135 0.26 13.14 15.19
N TRP A 136 1.06 12.67 16.16
CA TRP A 136 2.35 12.01 15.89
C TRP A 136 2.22 10.55 15.44
N LEU A 137 1.07 9.91 15.72
CA LEU A 137 0.98 8.45 15.76
C LEU A 137 -0.02 7.82 14.81
N VAL A 138 -0.83 8.61 14.11
CA VAL A 138 -1.97 8.05 13.40
C VAL A 138 -1.91 8.41 11.93
N LEU A 139 -1.78 7.38 11.10
CA LEU A 139 -2.20 7.44 9.72
C LEU A 139 -3.67 7.00 9.67
N ASP A 140 -4.52 7.88 9.16
CA ASP A 140 -5.97 7.75 9.23
C ASP A 140 -6.52 6.78 8.17
N PRO A 141 -7.19 5.69 8.57
CA PRO A 141 -7.89 4.80 7.65
C PRO A 141 -8.93 5.56 6.83
N VAL A 142 -9.06 5.15 5.57
CA VAL A 142 -10.07 5.63 4.63
C VAL A 142 -11.27 4.70 4.75
N ILE A 143 -12.47 5.27 4.95
CA ILE A 143 -13.72 4.54 4.80
C ILE A 143 -14.32 4.86 3.44
N THR A 144 -14.84 3.82 2.79
CA THR A 144 -15.70 3.97 1.61
C THR A 144 -17.02 3.27 1.85
N VAL A 145 -18.11 3.99 1.60
CA VAL A 145 -19.48 3.44 1.56
C VAL A 145 -19.84 3.22 0.10
N HIS A 146 -20.24 1.99 -0.22
CA HIS A 146 -20.61 1.54 -1.56
C HIS A 146 -22.01 0.90 -1.50
N PRO A 147 -22.75 0.74 -2.62
CA PRO A 147 -24.12 0.19 -2.58
C PRO A 147 -24.23 -1.25 -2.06
N ASP A 148 -23.13 -1.99 -2.06
CA ASP A 148 -23.05 -3.42 -1.73
C ASP A 148 -22.16 -3.71 -0.51
N GLN A 149 -21.26 -2.80 -0.14
CA GLN A 149 -20.35 -2.98 1.00
C GLN A 149 -19.84 -1.66 1.57
N VAL A 150 -19.48 -1.69 2.85
CA VAL A 150 -18.68 -0.65 3.51
C VAL A 150 -17.28 -1.22 3.71
N PHE A 151 -16.25 -0.49 3.28
CA PHE A 151 -14.87 -0.95 3.45
C PHE A 151 -13.94 0.11 4.03
N PHE A 152 -12.95 -0.37 4.77
CA PHE A 152 -11.95 0.39 5.50
C PHE A 152 -10.57 0.06 4.94
N GLU A 153 -9.80 1.06 4.55
CA GLU A 153 -8.46 0.90 3.98
C GLU A 153 -7.42 1.64 4.81
N CYS A 154 -6.23 1.05 4.97
CA CYS A 154 -5.10 1.72 5.61
C CYS A 154 -3.76 1.21 5.06
N PHE A 155 -2.70 1.97 5.33
CA PHE A 155 -1.33 1.50 5.21
C PHE A 155 -0.65 1.41 6.59
N SER A 156 0.41 0.62 6.67
CA SER A 156 1.38 0.69 7.75
C SER A 156 2.19 1.99 7.73
N LYS A 157 2.88 2.30 8.82
CA LYS A 157 3.69 3.53 8.95
C LYS A 157 4.84 3.63 7.95
N ASP A 158 5.37 2.48 7.56
CA ASP A 158 6.39 2.34 6.53
C ASP A 158 5.80 2.19 5.12
N GLU A 159 4.48 2.28 4.97
CA GLU A 159 3.73 2.15 3.71
C GLU A 159 4.05 0.87 2.92
N SER A 160 4.56 -0.18 3.58
CA SER A 160 4.94 -1.46 2.98
C SER A 160 3.82 -2.51 3.04
N VAL A 161 2.80 -2.27 3.88
CA VAL A 161 1.61 -3.10 4.05
C VAL A 161 0.37 -2.28 3.77
N TYR A 162 -0.51 -2.82 2.94
CA TYR A 162 -1.86 -2.35 2.70
C TYR A 162 -2.85 -3.28 3.40
N GLY A 163 -3.82 -2.71 4.11
CA GLY A 163 -4.93 -3.43 4.71
C GLY A 163 -6.26 -2.91 4.19
N LYS A 164 -7.17 -3.81 3.83
CA LYS A 164 -8.56 -3.49 3.50
C LYS A 164 -9.52 -4.46 4.16
N LEU A 165 -10.38 -3.97 5.03
CA LEU A 165 -11.53 -4.71 5.56
C LEU A 165 -12.77 -4.34 4.75
N SER A 166 -13.40 -5.31 4.11
CA SER A 166 -14.66 -5.13 3.37
C SER A 166 -15.78 -5.84 4.13
N CYS A 167 -16.86 -5.12 4.41
CA CYS A 167 -18.05 -5.63 5.07
C CYS A 167 -19.24 -5.48 4.12
N GLY A 168 -19.81 -6.60 3.66
CA GLY A 168 -21.08 -6.61 2.95
C GLY A 168 -22.20 -5.98 3.80
N LEU A 169 -23.26 -5.51 3.15
CA LEU A 169 -24.39 -4.90 3.86
C LEU A 169 -25.06 -5.89 4.84
N ASP A 170 -25.02 -7.19 4.57
CA ASP A 170 -25.57 -8.25 5.44
C ASP A 170 -24.91 -8.34 6.84
N VAL A 171 -23.77 -7.66 7.03
CA VAL A 171 -23.11 -7.51 8.32
C VAL A 171 -23.89 -6.57 9.26
N PHE A 172 -24.75 -5.74 8.71
CA PHE A 172 -25.52 -4.71 9.39
C PHE A 172 -27.03 -4.98 9.32
N ASN A 173 -27.72 -4.82 10.45
CA ASN A 173 -29.17 -4.74 10.55
C ASN A 173 -29.61 -3.27 10.52
N ASN A 174 -30.91 -3.03 10.27
CA ASN A 174 -31.52 -1.70 10.36
C ASN A 174 -30.73 -0.63 9.59
N ILE A 175 -30.36 -0.96 8.35
CA ILE A 175 -29.69 0.00 7.47
C ILE A 175 -30.73 1.06 7.09
N ASN A 176 -30.52 2.30 7.52
CA ASN A 176 -31.37 3.43 7.14
C ASN A 176 -30.97 3.91 5.73
N GLU A 177 -31.19 5.19 5.43
CA GLU A 177 -30.59 5.80 4.26
C GLU A 177 -29.06 5.82 4.37
N PHE A 178 -28.38 5.54 3.26
CA PHE A 178 -26.96 5.73 3.11
C PHE A 178 -26.68 6.42 1.77
N LYS A 179 -25.54 7.07 1.69
CA LYS A 179 -25.07 7.71 0.47
C LYS A 179 -23.60 7.36 0.25
N CYS A 180 -23.34 6.88 -0.95
CA CYS A 180 -22.03 6.36 -1.34
C CYS A 180 -20.97 7.47 -1.43
N GLY A 181 -19.74 7.09 -1.17
CA GLY A 181 -18.57 7.95 -1.27
C GLY A 181 -17.50 7.57 -0.24
N THR A 182 -16.48 8.41 -0.13
CA THR A 182 -15.32 8.17 0.73
C THR A 182 -15.26 9.18 1.86
N THR A 183 -14.69 8.79 3.00
CA THR A 183 -14.35 9.68 4.10
C THR A 183 -13.11 9.17 4.83
N ASN A 184 -12.50 10.03 5.63
CA ASN A 184 -11.36 9.70 6.48
C ASN A 184 -11.79 9.75 7.94
N ILE A 185 -11.16 8.95 8.78
CA ILE A 185 -11.38 8.97 10.23
C ILE A 185 -10.05 9.11 10.95
N ASP A 186 -10.03 10.02 11.93
CA ASP A 186 -8.99 10.08 12.95
C ASP A 186 -8.98 8.78 13.77
N TYR A 187 -7.99 7.94 13.51
CA TYR A 187 -7.86 6.64 14.17
C TYR A 187 -7.03 6.73 15.44
N SER A 188 -7.64 7.15 16.54
CA SER A 188 -6.95 7.20 17.82
C SER A 188 -6.85 5.82 18.52
N GLN A 189 -5.87 5.67 19.42
CA GLN A 189 -5.81 4.52 20.34
C GLN A 189 -7.10 4.37 21.18
N LYS A 190 -7.78 5.49 21.46
CA LYS A 190 -9.08 5.50 22.15
C LYS A 190 -10.13 4.79 21.31
N LEU A 191 -10.22 5.09 20.01
CA LEU A 191 -11.13 4.43 19.08
C LEU A 191 -10.88 2.92 19.01
N TYR A 192 -9.61 2.50 18.94
CA TYR A 192 -9.26 1.08 19.01
C TYR A 192 -9.76 0.39 20.29
N ASN A 193 -9.56 1.04 21.44
CA ASN A 193 -10.01 0.50 22.72
C ASN A 193 -11.54 0.38 22.80
N GLU A 194 -12.30 1.25 22.11
CA GLU A 194 -13.75 1.12 22.00
C GLU A 194 -14.15 -0.08 21.13
N PHE A 195 -13.47 -0.35 20.02
CA PHE A 195 -13.71 -1.59 19.26
C PHE A 195 -13.48 -2.84 20.11
N GLN A 196 -12.47 -2.83 20.99
CA GLN A 196 -12.24 -3.95 21.92
C GLN A 196 -13.41 -4.19 22.91
N LYS A 197 -14.28 -3.21 23.14
CA LYS A 197 -15.44 -3.31 24.03
C LYS A 197 -16.68 -3.89 23.34
N ILE A 198 -16.64 -4.13 22.02
CA ILE A 198 -17.75 -4.77 21.30
C ILE A 198 -17.99 -6.18 21.85
N ARG A 199 -19.26 -6.46 22.20
CA ARG A 199 -19.73 -7.74 22.77
C ARG A 199 -21.02 -8.16 22.08
N THR A 200 -21.27 -9.47 22.00
CA THR A 200 -22.48 -10.04 21.36
C THR A 200 -23.79 -9.52 21.98
N TYR A 201 -23.81 -9.36 23.30
CA TYR A 201 -25.00 -8.96 24.07
C TYR A 201 -25.28 -7.44 24.07
N LYS A 202 -24.39 -6.61 23.51
CA LYS A 202 -24.60 -5.15 23.41
C LYS A 202 -24.92 -4.78 21.99
N ASP A 203 -25.96 -3.99 21.76
CA ASP A 203 -26.22 -3.45 20.42
C ASP A 203 -25.15 -2.43 20.06
N THR A 204 -24.68 -2.47 18.81
CA THR A 204 -23.63 -1.56 18.36
C THR A 204 -24.15 -0.88 17.11
N GLU A 205 -24.50 0.39 17.20
CA GLU A 205 -24.87 1.19 16.04
C GLU A 205 -23.59 1.78 15.42
N PHE A 206 -23.48 1.63 14.11
CA PHE A 206 -22.38 2.13 13.31
C PHE A 206 -22.91 3.22 12.39
N LYS A 207 -22.53 4.47 12.66
CA LYS A 207 -22.97 5.66 11.96
C LYS A 207 -21.78 6.40 11.35
N ILE A 208 -21.79 6.58 10.04
CA ILE A 208 -20.97 7.50 9.30
C ILE A 208 -21.90 8.68 8.99
N ASP A 209 -21.81 9.80 9.72
CA ASP A 209 -22.54 11.04 9.36
C ASP A 209 -21.87 11.67 8.12
N PRO A 210 -22.32 12.74 7.45
CA PRO A 210 -21.48 13.53 6.53
C PRO A 210 -20.96 14.83 7.15
N LYS A 211 -21.32 15.14 8.39
CA LYS A 211 -20.78 16.24 9.19
C LYS A 211 -20.04 15.68 10.39
N GLY A 212 -18.84 16.19 10.63
CA GLY A 212 -18.45 16.68 11.96
C GLY A 212 -19.57 16.56 13.00
N PHE A 213 -19.48 15.65 13.96
CA PHE A 213 -20.57 15.33 14.89
C PHE A 213 -20.76 16.37 16.00
N ASP A 214 -21.68 17.32 15.86
CA ASP A 214 -22.01 18.22 16.98
C ASP A 214 -22.68 17.44 18.12
N VAL A 215 -22.07 17.41 19.31
CA VAL A 215 -22.76 17.11 20.57
C VAL A 215 -23.09 18.44 21.24
N GLN A 216 -24.31 18.94 21.07
CA GLN A 216 -24.87 19.91 22.00
C GLN A 216 -25.35 19.18 23.26
N THR A 217 -24.61 19.34 24.35
CA THR A 217 -25.18 19.23 25.70
C THR A 217 -25.06 20.61 26.33
N SER A 218 -26.17 21.11 26.88
CA SER A 218 -26.25 22.41 27.54
C SER A 218 -25.29 22.47 28.73
N GLY A 219 -24.24 23.29 28.63
CA GLY A 219 -23.50 23.79 29.81
C GLY A 219 -21.97 23.65 29.85
N GLU A 220 -21.28 23.08 28.85
CA GLU A 220 -19.81 22.96 28.89
C GLU A 220 -19.12 23.37 27.57
N GLU A 221 -17.88 23.84 27.68
CA GLU A 221 -17.07 24.38 26.58
C GLU A 221 -16.77 23.32 25.49
N SER A 222 -17.07 23.68 24.24
CA SER A 222 -16.93 22.78 23.09
C SER A 222 -15.46 22.44 22.81
N TYR A 223 -15.07 21.19 23.03
CA TYR A 223 -13.82 20.67 22.49
C TYR A 223 -13.98 20.37 21.00
N ARG A 224 -13.18 21.01 20.15
CA ARG A 224 -13.24 20.95 18.68
C ARG A 224 -11.94 20.37 18.14
N GLU A 225 -11.99 19.15 17.61
CA GLU A 225 -10.81 18.47 17.04
C GLU A 225 -10.82 18.52 15.50
N VAL A 226 -9.63 18.55 14.88
CA VAL A 226 -9.35 19.07 13.53
C VAL A 226 -9.11 17.93 12.54
N LYS A 227 -9.83 17.91 11.41
CA LYS A 227 -9.58 16.95 10.30
C LYS A 227 -8.35 17.33 9.46
N ILE A 228 -7.56 16.30 9.12
CA ILE A 228 -6.30 16.35 8.38
C ILE A 228 -6.51 15.74 6.98
N ASP A 229 -5.91 16.33 5.93
CA ASP A 229 -5.93 15.78 4.57
C ASP A 229 -5.04 14.52 4.46
N LEU A 230 -5.43 13.56 3.62
CA LEU A 230 -4.60 12.38 3.30
C LEU A 230 -3.22 12.80 2.76
N PRO A 231 -2.11 12.20 3.24
CA PRO A 231 -0.80 12.41 2.65
C PRO A 231 -0.77 12.02 1.16
N ASP A 232 -0.05 12.79 0.33
CA ASP A 232 0.13 12.48 -1.09
C ASP A 232 0.76 11.09 -1.32
N SER A 233 1.59 10.63 -0.38
CA SER A 233 2.20 9.29 -0.41
C SER A 233 1.15 8.18 -0.35
N TRP A 234 0.15 8.31 0.52
CA TRP A 234 -0.97 7.37 0.62
C TRP A 234 -1.83 7.36 -0.63
N VAL A 235 -2.14 8.55 -1.16
CA VAL A 235 -2.88 8.66 -2.43
C VAL A 235 -2.16 7.84 -3.48
N ARG A 236 -0.85 8.04 -3.67
CA ARG A 236 -0.02 7.25 -4.62
C ARG A 236 -0.01 5.76 -4.29
N GLY A 237 0.16 5.39 -3.02
CA GLY A 237 0.15 4.00 -2.56
C GLY A 237 -1.13 3.27 -2.97
N PHE A 238 -2.30 3.89 -2.80
CA PHE A 238 -3.57 3.28 -3.23
C PHE A 238 -3.62 3.03 -4.74
N LEU A 239 -3.03 3.91 -5.56
CA LEU A 239 -2.96 3.73 -7.03
C LEU A 239 -2.09 2.52 -7.38
N GLN A 240 -0.93 2.39 -6.73
CA GLN A 240 0.01 1.30 -6.97
C GLN A 240 -0.58 -0.05 -6.54
N VAL A 241 -1.26 -0.09 -5.40
CA VAL A 241 -1.99 -1.28 -4.93
C VAL A 241 -3.03 -1.71 -5.96
N SER A 242 -3.86 -0.77 -6.43
CA SER A 242 -4.92 -1.07 -7.39
C SER A 242 -4.37 -1.54 -8.74
N SER A 243 -3.29 -0.92 -9.22
CA SER A 243 -2.59 -1.32 -10.46
C SER A 243 -1.93 -2.69 -10.33
N ALA A 244 -1.41 -3.03 -9.15
CA ALA A 244 -0.90 -4.37 -8.87
C ALA A 244 -2.01 -5.43 -8.88
N MET A 245 -3.20 -5.11 -8.36
CA MET A 245 -4.33 -6.05 -8.32
C MET A 245 -4.85 -6.44 -9.72
N THR A 246 -4.73 -5.56 -10.71
CA THR A 246 -5.13 -5.80 -12.11
C THR A 246 -4.07 -6.56 -12.93
N SER A 247 -2.85 -6.72 -12.39
CA SER A 247 -1.76 -7.42 -13.06
C SER A 247 -1.98 -8.94 -13.11
N ASP A 248 -1.22 -9.61 -14.00
CA ASP A 248 -1.16 -11.07 -14.07
C ASP A 248 -0.73 -11.66 -12.73
N LYS A 249 -1.46 -12.67 -12.27
CA LYS A 249 -1.31 -13.24 -10.93
C LYS A 249 -1.51 -14.75 -10.94
N VAL A 250 -0.74 -15.43 -10.09
CA VAL A 250 -0.94 -16.83 -9.75
C VAL A 250 -1.72 -16.90 -8.45
N SER A 251 -2.93 -17.45 -8.53
CA SER A 251 -3.88 -17.52 -7.42
C SER A 251 -3.99 -18.95 -6.88
N PHE A 252 -4.09 -19.11 -5.57
CA PHE A 252 -4.39 -20.39 -4.93
C PHE A 252 -5.02 -20.20 -3.55
N ASP A 253 -5.77 -21.19 -3.09
CA ASP A 253 -6.43 -21.16 -1.79
C ASP A 253 -5.62 -21.96 -0.75
N LEU A 254 -5.48 -21.39 0.46
CA LEU A 254 -4.86 -21.99 1.63
C LEU A 254 -5.89 -22.13 2.76
N HIS A 255 -5.79 -23.20 3.54
CA HIS A 255 -6.57 -23.31 4.76
C HIS A 255 -6.00 -22.44 5.89
N PRO A 256 -6.82 -22.04 6.88
CA PRO A 256 -6.35 -21.26 8.02
C PRO A 256 -5.21 -21.94 8.79
N ILE A 257 -5.25 -23.28 8.88
CA ILE A 257 -4.19 -24.06 9.53
C ILE A 257 -2.83 -23.92 8.84
N ASP A 258 -2.80 -23.74 7.52
CA ASP A 258 -1.56 -23.58 6.76
C ASP A 258 -0.91 -22.24 7.07
N ILE A 259 -1.70 -21.16 7.12
CA ILE A 259 -1.21 -19.84 7.55
C ILE A 259 -0.75 -19.88 9.02
N ALA A 260 -1.47 -20.61 9.88
CA ALA A 260 -1.04 -20.81 11.26
C ALA A 260 0.34 -21.51 11.33
N ASN A 261 0.55 -22.55 10.52
CA ASN A 261 1.85 -23.23 10.40
C ASN A 261 2.95 -22.29 9.91
N PHE A 262 2.65 -21.43 8.92
CA PHE A 262 3.59 -20.42 8.44
C PHE A 262 3.99 -19.44 9.55
N ILE A 263 3.00 -18.91 10.28
CA ILE A 263 3.23 -18.00 11.41
C ILE A 263 4.04 -18.69 12.52
N ALA A 264 3.74 -19.96 12.83
CA ALA A 264 4.46 -20.73 13.83
C ALA A 264 5.96 -20.89 13.47
N VAL A 265 6.28 -21.20 12.21
CA VAL A 265 7.67 -21.27 11.72
C VAL A 265 8.38 -19.92 11.88
N LEU A 266 7.71 -18.82 11.51
CA LEU A 266 8.28 -17.47 11.56
C LEU A 266 8.47 -16.94 13.00
N LYS A 267 7.63 -17.37 13.94
CA LYS A 267 7.76 -17.00 15.37
C LYS A 267 8.87 -17.79 16.06
N ARG A 268 8.99 -19.09 15.76
CA ARG A 268 9.99 -19.97 16.38
C ARG A 268 11.42 -19.68 15.92
N ASN A 269 11.58 -19.17 14.71
CA ASN A 269 12.89 -18.99 14.10
C ASN A 269 13.19 -17.50 13.84
N LYS A 270 14.36 -17.04 14.26
CA LYS A 270 14.83 -15.65 14.03
C LYS A 270 15.94 -15.62 12.97
N GLU A 271 15.75 -14.85 11.91
CA GLU A 271 16.67 -14.82 10.77
C GLU A 271 17.94 -14.07 11.13
N LYS A 272 19.07 -14.78 11.14
CA LYS A 272 20.41 -14.16 11.32
C LYS A 272 21.10 -13.88 9.98
N LYS A 273 20.74 -14.62 8.92
CA LYS A 273 21.33 -14.55 7.57
C LYS A 273 20.22 -14.51 6.51
N GLY A 274 20.55 -14.06 5.30
CA GLY A 274 19.65 -14.15 4.13
C GLY A 274 19.93 -15.42 3.31
N PRO A 275 19.08 -15.73 2.31
CA PRO A 275 17.87 -15.03 1.89
C PRO A 275 16.69 -15.19 2.88
N ARG A 276 15.81 -14.19 2.97
CA ARG A 276 14.66 -14.14 3.91
C ARG A 276 13.32 -14.25 3.17
N ALA A 277 13.17 -15.29 2.37
CA ALA A 277 12.01 -15.48 1.50
C ALA A 277 11.11 -16.63 1.96
N ILE A 278 9.88 -16.65 1.44
CA ILE A 278 9.07 -17.85 1.30
C ILE A 278 9.08 -18.22 -0.17
N LYS A 279 9.51 -19.44 -0.47
CA LYS A 279 9.48 -20.03 -1.80
C LYS A 279 8.26 -20.94 -1.90
N TYR A 280 7.27 -20.53 -2.70
CA TYR A 280 6.11 -21.34 -3.04
C TYR A 280 6.43 -22.22 -4.24
N ILE A 281 6.31 -23.53 -4.05
CA ILE A 281 6.43 -24.54 -5.11
C ILE A 281 5.01 -25.01 -5.42
N LEU A 282 4.51 -24.62 -6.59
CA LEU A 282 3.15 -24.88 -7.04
C LEU A 282 3.21 -25.92 -8.16
N LYS A 283 2.61 -27.09 -7.94
CA LYS A 283 2.54 -28.19 -8.91
C LYS A 283 1.07 -28.57 -9.12
N PRO A 284 0.56 -28.58 -10.37
CA PRO A 284 -0.84 -28.90 -10.66
C PRO A 284 -1.27 -30.22 -10.01
N GLY A 285 -2.39 -30.21 -9.28
CA GLY A 285 -2.95 -31.39 -8.63
C GLY A 285 -2.20 -31.90 -7.40
N GLN A 286 -1.16 -31.19 -6.94
CA GLN A 286 -0.41 -31.55 -5.74
C GLN A 286 -0.63 -30.54 -4.60
N PRO A 287 -0.42 -30.94 -3.33
CA PRO A 287 -0.40 -30.03 -2.20
C PRO A 287 0.61 -28.89 -2.40
N ILE A 288 0.23 -27.69 -1.99
CA ILE A 288 1.10 -26.51 -2.05
C ILE A 288 2.26 -26.71 -1.06
N LEU A 289 3.48 -26.42 -1.52
CA LEU A 289 4.68 -26.53 -0.71
C LEU A 289 5.30 -25.15 -0.50
N ALA A 290 5.45 -24.73 0.75
CA ALA A 290 6.09 -23.47 1.12
C ALA A 290 7.43 -23.74 1.83
N VAL A 291 8.53 -23.24 1.25
CA VAL A 291 9.88 -23.39 1.81
C VAL A 291 10.32 -22.07 2.44
N PHE A 292 10.66 -22.11 3.73
CA PHE A 292 11.06 -20.95 4.53
C PHE A 292 12.59 -20.79 4.58
N GLU A 293 13.12 -19.84 3.80
CA GLU A 293 14.55 -19.53 3.74
C GLU A 293 14.96 -18.52 4.82
N PRO A 294 16.13 -18.62 5.49
CA PRO A 294 17.28 -19.43 5.11
C PRO A 294 17.31 -20.83 5.73
N TRP A 295 16.30 -21.19 6.53
CA TRP A 295 16.30 -22.46 7.26
C TRP A 295 15.98 -23.67 6.38
N ASN A 296 15.42 -23.41 5.19
CA ASN A 296 14.91 -24.43 4.28
C ASN A 296 13.89 -25.35 4.97
N ILE A 297 13.08 -24.78 5.87
CA ILE A 297 11.99 -25.51 6.52
C ILE A 297 10.85 -25.62 5.51
N GLU A 298 10.47 -26.84 5.19
CA GLU A 298 9.39 -27.14 4.26
C GLU A 298 8.07 -27.29 5.03
N VAL A 299 7.04 -26.58 4.59
CA VAL A 299 5.67 -26.71 5.09
C VAL A 299 4.80 -27.18 3.93
N VAL A 300 4.27 -28.40 4.07
CA VAL A 300 3.36 -29.02 3.10
C VAL A 300 1.92 -28.69 3.51
N CYS A 301 1.18 -27.98 2.65
CA CYS A 301 -0.22 -27.64 2.87
C CYS A 301 -1.12 -28.79 2.39
N LEU A 302 -1.25 -29.84 3.20
CA LEU A 302 -1.84 -31.12 2.80
C LEU A 302 -3.25 -31.02 2.20
N GLN A 303 -4.07 -30.10 2.70
CA GLN A 303 -5.46 -29.92 2.25
C GLN A 303 -5.59 -28.88 1.13
N SER A 304 -4.55 -28.09 0.90
CA SER A 304 -4.56 -27.01 -0.09
C SER A 304 -3.84 -27.45 -1.35
N ILE A 305 -4.65 -27.91 -2.31
CA ILE A 305 -4.19 -28.44 -3.59
C ILE A 305 -4.11 -27.29 -4.60
N TYR A 306 -3.00 -27.23 -5.32
CA TYR A 306 -2.85 -26.25 -6.39
C TYR A 306 -3.64 -26.68 -7.64
N THR A 307 -4.64 -25.88 -8.03
CA THR A 307 -5.53 -26.13 -9.17
C THR A 307 -5.08 -25.47 -10.47
N GLY A 308 -3.95 -24.75 -10.46
CA GLY A 308 -3.45 -24.10 -11.67
C GLY A 308 -2.89 -25.09 -12.69
N ASN A 309 -2.79 -24.66 -13.95
CA ASN A 309 -2.43 -25.52 -15.08
C ASN A 309 -0.92 -25.76 -15.24
N GLU A 310 -0.08 -24.89 -14.68
CA GLU A 310 1.36 -24.89 -14.88
C GLU A 310 2.12 -25.00 -13.56
N ALA A 311 3.23 -25.75 -13.55
CA ALA A 311 4.12 -25.76 -12.40
C ALA A 311 4.88 -24.43 -12.31
N LYS A 312 4.86 -23.79 -11.13
CA LYS A 312 5.50 -22.49 -10.90
C LYS A 312 6.27 -22.48 -9.58
N GLU A 313 7.42 -21.82 -9.60
CA GLU A 313 8.18 -21.48 -8.40
C GLU A 313 8.18 -19.96 -8.22
N ILE A 314 7.67 -19.48 -7.09
CA ILE A 314 7.58 -18.05 -6.80
C ILE A 314 8.18 -17.75 -5.43
N ARG A 315 9.12 -16.79 -5.38
CA ARG A 315 9.70 -16.34 -4.11
C ARG A 315 9.14 -14.98 -3.70
N VAL A 316 8.71 -14.89 -2.44
CA VAL A 316 8.11 -13.69 -1.84
C VAL A 316 8.95 -13.27 -0.64
N TRP A 317 9.21 -11.97 -0.50
CA TRP A 317 9.98 -11.38 0.59
C TRP A 317 9.09 -10.62 1.59
N GLY A 318 9.68 -10.22 2.72
CA GLY A 318 8.94 -9.53 3.79
C GLY A 318 7.90 -10.41 4.49
N ARG A 319 8.15 -11.72 4.51
CA ARG A 319 7.27 -12.78 5.04
C ARG A 319 6.79 -12.60 6.49
N ARG A 320 7.52 -11.87 7.34
CA ARG A 320 7.10 -11.61 8.73
C ARG A 320 5.80 -10.81 8.81
N ARG A 321 5.49 -10.04 7.77
CA ARG A 321 4.24 -9.27 7.66
C ARG A 321 2.99 -10.18 7.62
N ILE A 322 3.13 -11.46 7.28
CA ILE A 322 2.04 -12.46 7.34
C ILE A 322 1.53 -12.65 8.78
N GLN A 323 2.34 -12.32 9.80
CA GLN A 323 1.92 -12.38 11.21
C GLN A 323 0.72 -11.47 11.51
N LEU A 324 0.49 -10.43 10.71
CA LEU A 324 -0.68 -9.54 10.82
C LEU A 324 -2.02 -10.28 10.56
N LEU A 325 -1.98 -11.48 9.98
CA LEU A 325 -3.18 -12.31 9.76
C LEU A 325 -3.51 -13.21 10.96
N GLU A 326 -2.67 -13.27 11.98
CA GLU A 326 -2.82 -14.21 13.11
C GLU A 326 -4.17 -14.06 13.81
N ARG A 327 -4.61 -12.82 14.01
CA ARG A 327 -5.88 -12.50 14.66
C ARG A 327 -7.11 -12.95 13.88
N LEU A 328 -6.97 -13.14 12.57
CA LEU A 328 -8.05 -13.55 11.67
C LEU A 328 -8.22 -15.07 11.57
N LEU A 329 -7.22 -15.85 12.00
CA LEU A 329 -7.22 -17.32 11.91
C LEU A 329 -8.47 -17.98 12.49
N PRO A 330 -9.04 -17.54 13.64
CA PRO A 330 -10.21 -18.19 14.22
C PRO A 330 -11.53 -17.88 13.51
N ILE A 331 -11.58 -16.82 12.70
CA ILE A 331 -12.82 -16.31 12.09
C ILE A 331 -12.83 -16.44 10.56
N THR A 332 -11.76 -16.99 9.98
CA THR A 332 -11.60 -17.17 8.53
C THR A 332 -11.84 -18.62 8.13
N GLY A 333 -12.58 -18.84 7.05
CA GLY A 333 -12.78 -20.17 6.48
C GLY A 333 -11.67 -20.59 5.53
N LYS A 334 -11.10 -19.61 4.82
CA LYS A 334 -10.05 -19.83 3.82
C LYS A 334 -9.26 -18.55 3.55
N PHE A 335 -8.04 -18.71 3.02
CA PHE A 335 -7.24 -17.62 2.50
C PHE A 335 -7.02 -17.80 1.00
N THR A 336 -7.34 -16.80 0.19
CA THR A 336 -6.93 -16.77 -1.22
C THR A 336 -5.65 -15.95 -1.33
N VAL A 337 -4.59 -16.55 -1.86
CA VAL A 337 -3.29 -15.92 -2.07
C VAL A 337 -3.12 -15.60 -3.54
N HIS A 338 -2.74 -14.36 -3.85
CA HIS A 338 -2.40 -13.91 -5.19
C HIS A 338 -0.93 -13.48 -5.23
N LEU A 339 -0.14 -14.14 -6.08
CA LEU A 339 1.28 -13.86 -6.27
C LEU A 339 1.52 -13.29 -7.68
N LEU A 340 2.11 -12.10 -7.77
CA LEU A 340 2.36 -11.41 -9.04
C LEU A 340 3.69 -11.84 -9.71
N GLY A 341 4.50 -12.63 -9.01
CA GLY A 341 5.81 -13.07 -9.47
C GLY A 341 6.88 -13.00 -8.39
N THR A 342 8.10 -13.40 -8.75
CA THR A 342 9.21 -13.42 -7.81
C THR A 342 9.67 -12.00 -7.47
N GLY A 343 9.56 -11.61 -6.20
CA GLY A 343 9.97 -10.29 -5.70
C GLY A 343 8.97 -9.18 -5.99
N MET A 344 7.82 -9.55 -6.55
CA MET A 344 6.68 -8.67 -6.79
C MET A 344 5.75 -8.66 -5.57
N PRO A 345 4.80 -7.71 -5.49
CA PRO A 345 3.80 -7.71 -4.44
C PRO A 345 3.00 -9.02 -4.35
N SER A 346 2.41 -9.24 -3.18
CA SER A 346 1.56 -10.40 -2.91
C SER A 346 0.33 -9.98 -2.13
N PHE A 347 -0.82 -10.57 -2.43
CA PHE A 347 -2.07 -10.31 -1.73
C PHE A 347 -2.57 -11.57 -1.01
N TYR A 348 -3.06 -11.40 0.21
CA TYR A 348 -3.70 -12.45 1.00
C TYR A 348 -5.11 -11.98 1.35
N ILE A 349 -6.12 -12.68 0.86
CA ILE A 349 -7.53 -12.39 1.13
C ILE A 349 -8.05 -13.42 2.12
N ALA A 350 -8.34 -13.00 3.36
CA ALA A 350 -9.04 -13.82 4.33
C ALA A 350 -10.56 -13.73 4.06
N HIS A 351 -11.20 -14.88 3.84
CA HIS A 351 -12.65 -14.96 3.70
C HIS A 351 -13.25 -15.21 5.07
N LEU A 352 -13.75 -14.13 5.67
CA LEU A 352 -14.31 -14.14 7.02
C LEU A 352 -15.79 -14.55 6.96
N ALA A 353 -16.37 -14.83 8.13
CA ALA A 353 -17.78 -15.16 8.21
C ALA A 353 -18.67 -13.99 7.76
N ASN A 354 -19.85 -14.32 7.20
CA ASN A 354 -20.95 -13.40 6.93
C ASN A 354 -20.60 -12.24 5.98
N ASP A 355 -20.04 -12.57 4.81
CA ASP A 355 -19.73 -11.62 3.74
C ASP A 355 -18.74 -10.51 4.15
N MET A 356 -17.82 -10.84 5.05
CA MET A 356 -16.66 -10.02 5.38
C MET A 356 -15.40 -10.58 4.73
N TYR A 357 -14.55 -9.68 4.24
CA TYR A 357 -13.28 -10.04 3.62
C TYR A 357 -12.18 -9.11 4.12
N PHE A 358 -11.02 -9.69 4.42
CA PHE A 358 -9.85 -8.93 4.79
C PHE A 358 -8.75 -9.13 3.74
N THR A 359 -8.38 -8.06 3.05
CA THR A 359 -7.31 -8.07 2.04
C THR A 359 -6.05 -7.47 2.65
N LEU A 360 -4.99 -8.26 2.71
CA LEU A 360 -3.64 -7.83 3.08
C LEU A 360 -2.77 -7.78 1.83
N GLY A 361 -2.35 -6.57 1.43
CA GLY A 361 -1.41 -6.34 0.34
C GLY A 361 0.00 -6.11 0.87
N LEU A 362 0.94 -6.97 0.49
CA LEU A 362 2.36 -6.84 0.86
C LEU A 362 3.14 -6.34 -0.35
N SER A 363 3.90 -5.26 -0.19
CA SER A 363 4.86 -4.82 -1.21
C SER A 363 5.93 -5.89 -1.45
N GLY A 364 6.61 -5.86 -2.60
CA GLY A 364 7.60 -6.91 -2.94
C GLY A 364 8.73 -7.07 -1.93
N TRP A 365 9.18 -5.97 -1.32
CA TRP A 365 10.24 -5.93 -0.31
C TRP A 365 9.85 -5.00 0.82
N THR A 366 10.29 -5.26 2.04
CA THR A 366 10.00 -4.38 3.19
C THR A 366 10.56 -2.96 2.99
N ALA A 367 11.71 -2.82 2.33
CA ALA A 367 12.31 -1.53 2.01
C ALA A 367 11.68 -0.84 0.77
N ASN A 368 10.80 -1.54 0.05
CA ASN A 368 10.03 -0.96 -1.05
C ASN A 368 8.62 -0.70 -0.54
N ASP A 369 8.31 0.56 -0.24
CA ASP A 369 6.94 0.98 0.05
C ASP A 369 6.06 0.96 -1.22
N TRP A 370 4.76 1.06 -1.00
CA TRP A 370 3.78 1.21 -2.08
C TRP A 370 3.81 2.60 -2.72
N SER A 371 4.40 3.63 -2.09
CA SER A 371 4.26 5.02 -2.52
C SER A 371 5.45 5.61 -3.28
N GLN A 372 6.68 5.14 -3.02
CA GLN A 372 7.91 5.70 -3.59
C GLN A 372 8.69 4.70 -4.44
N ALA A 373 8.78 3.45 -4.00
CA ALA A 373 9.71 2.48 -4.59
C ALA A 373 9.10 1.61 -5.70
N THR A 374 7.78 1.50 -5.72
CA THR A 374 7.06 0.54 -6.57
C THR A 374 6.29 1.31 -7.64
N GLN A 375 6.91 1.56 -8.81
CA GLN A 375 6.28 2.25 -9.95
C GLN A 375 5.63 1.24 -10.92
N LEU A 376 4.67 0.45 -10.41
CA LEU A 376 3.99 -0.59 -11.21
C LEU A 376 2.99 0.00 -12.19
N ASP A 377 2.42 1.16 -11.87
CA ASP A 377 1.64 1.99 -12.78
C ASP A 377 2.37 2.25 -14.11
N LEU A 378 3.70 2.38 -14.11
CA LEU A 378 4.50 2.61 -15.31
C LEU A 378 4.56 1.40 -16.24
N LEU A 379 4.19 0.20 -15.76
CA LEU A 379 4.09 -1.02 -16.56
C LEU A 379 2.74 -1.15 -17.29
N ALA A 380 1.74 -0.35 -16.91
CA ALA A 380 0.40 -0.39 -17.50
C ALA A 380 0.40 0.05 -18.98
N PRO A 381 -0.57 -0.40 -19.80
CA PRO A 381 -0.71 0.00 -21.19
C PRO A 381 -1.03 1.50 -21.31
N ARG A 382 -0.41 2.16 -22.31
CA ARG A 382 -0.41 3.63 -22.45
C ARG A 382 -1.22 4.13 -23.65
N GLY A 383 -2.26 3.39 -24.02
CA GLY A 383 -3.13 3.76 -25.13
C GLY A 383 -3.84 5.09 -24.86
N LYS A 384 -3.79 6.02 -25.82
CA LYS A 384 -4.53 7.28 -25.74
C LYS A 384 -5.99 7.04 -26.07
N VAL A 385 -6.83 6.99 -25.04
CA VAL A 385 -8.29 7.00 -25.22
C VAL A 385 -8.77 8.45 -25.32
N PRO A 386 -9.64 8.80 -26.28
CA PRO A 386 -10.23 10.14 -26.36
C PRO A 386 -10.95 10.54 -25.06
N ALA A 387 -10.83 11.80 -24.65
CA ALA A 387 -11.43 12.31 -23.41
C ALA A 387 -12.97 12.14 -23.35
N THR A 388 -13.65 12.25 -24.49
CA THR A 388 -15.09 12.02 -24.62
C THR A 388 -15.48 10.58 -24.30
N THR A 389 -14.73 9.61 -24.83
CA THR A 389 -14.94 8.17 -24.56
C THR A 389 -14.66 7.84 -23.09
N MET A 390 -13.59 8.38 -22.52
CA MET A 390 -13.29 8.23 -21.10
C MET A 390 -14.45 8.76 -20.23
N GLN A 391 -15.00 9.92 -20.55
CA GLN A 391 -16.13 10.49 -19.82
C GLN A 391 -17.37 9.59 -19.88
N SER A 392 -17.71 9.03 -21.04
CA SER A 392 -18.83 8.10 -21.18
C SER A 392 -18.64 6.82 -20.34
N ILE A 393 -17.43 6.25 -20.34
CA ILE A 393 -17.07 5.09 -19.52
C ILE A 393 -17.23 5.41 -18.03
N TYR A 394 -16.75 6.58 -17.59
CA TYR A 394 -16.85 7.00 -16.19
C TYR A 394 -18.30 7.20 -15.75
N LEU A 395 -19.11 7.85 -16.58
CA LEU A 395 -20.53 8.08 -16.29
C LEU A 395 -21.31 6.77 -16.21
N GLU A 396 -21.00 5.80 -17.06
CA GLU A 396 -21.62 4.47 -17.00
C GLU A 396 -21.23 3.72 -15.72
N LEU A 397 -19.95 3.75 -15.33
CA LEU A 397 -19.50 3.16 -14.07
C LEU A 397 -20.14 3.84 -12.86
N ARG A 398 -20.34 5.17 -12.90
CA ARG A 398 -20.94 5.94 -11.80
C ARG A 398 -22.43 5.67 -11.58
N LYS A 399 -23.16 5.12 -12.57
CA LYS A 399 -24.58 4.73 -12.41
C LYS A 399 -24.73 3.58 -11.42
N ASP A 400 -23.97 2.51 -11.64
CA ASP A 400 -24.04 1.28 -10.85
C ASP A 400 -23.01 1.26 -9.70
N TRP A 401 -22.11 2.24 -9.65
CA TRP A 401 -20.94 2.37 -8.77
C TRP A 401 -19.89 1.27 -8.92
N LEU A 402 -20.27 0.08 -9.34
CA LEU A 402 -19.39 -1.05 -9.64
C LEU A 402 -19.73 -1.67 -10.98
N ASN A 403 -18.71 -2.10 -11.73
CA ASN A 403 -18.91 -2.89 -12.94
C ASN A 403 -17.63 -3.64 -13.33
N THR A 404 -17.76 -4.60 -14.25
CA THR A 404 -16.62 -5.26 -14.89
C THR A 404 -16.25 -4.54 -16.18
N GLU A 405 -15.00 -4.68 -16.62
CA GLU A 405 -14.53 -4.18 -17.92
C GLU A 405 -15.37 -4.71 -19.10
N LYS A 406 -15.77 -5.99 -19.05
CA LYS A 406 -16.65 -6.62 -20.05
C LYS A 406 -18.09 -6.07 -19.98
N GLY A 407 -18.60 -5.83 -18.78
CA GLY A 407 -19.93 -5.27 -18.57
C GLY A 407 -20.06 -3.85 -19.14
N ILE A 408 -19.04 -3.02 -18.96
CA ILE A 408 -19.01 -1.67 -19.54
C ILE A 408 -18.83 -1.74 -21.06
N ALA A 409 -17.92 -2.59 -21.55
CA ALA A 409 -17.66 -2.74 -22.98
C ALA A 409 -18.92 -3.14 -23.76
N THR A 410 -19.69 -4.10 -23.24
CA THR A 410 -20.96 -4.53 -23.85
C THR A 410 -22.03 -3.45 -23.84
N LYS A 411 -22.20 -2.70 -22.74
CA LYS A 411 -23.19 -1.62 -22.65
C LYS A 411 -22.88 -0.43 -23.57
N LEU A 412 -21.60 -0.06 -23.70
CA LEU A 412 -21.17 1.09 -24.50
C LEU A 412 -20.80 0.72 -25.95
N ASN A 413 -20.85 -0.57 -26.30
CA ASN A 413 -20.39 -1.10 -27.58
C ASN A 413 -18.95 -0.67 -27.92
N LEU A 414 -18.07 -0.75 -26.92
CA LEU A 414 -16.65 -0.41 -27.02
C LEU A 414 -15.80 -1.68 -26.96
N ASP A 415 -14.59 -1.60 -27.49
CA ASP A 415 -13.60 -2.66 -27.33
C ASP A 415 -13.15 -2.77 -25.87
N VAL A 416 -12.97 -4.01 -25.39
CA VAL A 416 -12.63 -4.31 -23.99
C VAL A 416 -11.28 -3.69 -23.62
N GLN A 417 -10.32 -3.69 -24.56
CA GLN A 417 -9.00 -3.10 -24.32
C GLN A 417 -9.08 -1.59 -24.08
N THR A 418 -9.96 -0.90 -24.81
CA THR A 418 -10.19 0.55 -24.65
C THR A 418 -10.80 0.87 -23.29
N VAL A 419 -11.74 0.03 -22.83
CA VAL A 419 -12.35 0.15 -21.50
C VAL A 419 -11.32 -0.11 -20.40
N LYS A 420 -10.53 -1.18 -20.52
CA LYS A 420 -9.46 -1.53 -19.58
C LYS A 420 -8.46 -0.38 -19.40
N GLN A 421 -7.96 0.17 -20.51
CA GLN A 421 -7.04 1.33 -20.50
C GLN A 421 -7.66 2.57 -19.82
N SER A 422 -8.94 2.84 -20.08
CA SER A 422 -9.64 3.96 -19.44
C SER A 422 -9.78 3.75 -17.92
N LEU A 423 -10.15 2.55 -17.49
CA LEU A 423 -10.30 2.20 -16.07
C LEU A 423 -8.96 2.21 -15.34
N GLU A 424 -7.87 1.78 -15.98
CA GLU A 424 -6.52 1.91 -15.44
C GLU A 424 -6.11 3.39 -15.29
N THR A 425 -6.43 4.23 -16.28
CA THR A 425 -6.21 5.68 -16.20
C THR A 425 -7.01 6.31 -15.04
N PHE A 426 -8.27 5.89 -14.84
CA PHE A 426 -9.05 6.33 -13.69
C PHE A 426 -8.55 5.79 -12.35
N THR A 427 -7.92 4.62 -12.37
CA THR A 427 -7.26 4.04 -11.20
C THR A 427 -6.02 4.86 -10.84
N GLN A 428 -5.22 5.28 -11.83
CA GLN A 428 -4.11 6.23 -11.65
C GLN A 428 -4.59 7.62 -11.22
N ALA A 429 -5.79 8.02 -11.64
CA ALA A 429 -6.44 9.23 -11.17
C ALA A 429 -6.98 9.11 -9.74
N GLY A 430 -6.98 7.92 -9.12
CA GLY A 430 -7.58 7.72 -7.80
C GLY A 430 -9.09 7.99 -7.77
N LYS A 431 -9.77 7.79 -8.91
CA LYS A 431 -11.24 7.83 -9.04
C LYS A 431 -11.88 6.44 -8.96
N VAL A 432 -11.12 5.42 -9.30
CA VAL A 432 -11.57 4.02 -9.35
C VAL A 432 -10.59 3.15 -8.57
N ILE A 433 -11.11 2.11 -7.94
CA ILE A 433 -10.34 1.03 -7.30
C ILE A 433 -10.75 -0.31 -7.89
N TYR A 434 -9.80 -1.22 -8.03
CA TYR A 434 -10.10 -2.59 -8.42
C TYR A 434 -10.30 -3.48 -7.19
N ASP A 435 -11.42 -4.20 -7.16
CA ASP A 435 -11.75 -5.15 -6.10
C ASP A 435 -11.32 -6.56 -6.49
N LEU A 436 -10.21 -7.02 -5.90
CA LEU A 436 -9.60 -8.30 -6.22
C LEU A 436 -10.49 -9.51 -5.91
N LYS A 437 -11.43 -9.40 -4.95
CA LYS A 437 -12.30 -10.52 -4.55
C LYS A 437 -13.47 -10.72 -5.52
N ASN A 438 -14.05 -9.61 -5.96
CA ASN A 438 -15.23 -9.56 -6.81
C ASN A 438 -14.89 -9.38 -8.30
N GLU A 439 -13.61 -9.10 -8.61
CA GLU A 439 -13.10 -8.84 -9.96
C GLU A 439 -13.81 -7.68 -10.67
N VAL A 440 -14.22 -6.67 -9.91
CA VAL A 440 -14.94 -5.48 -10.39
C VAL A 440 -14.13 -4.20 -10.13
N TYR A 441 -14.35 -3.21 -11.00
CA TYR A 441 -13.92 -1.83 -10.76
C TYR A 441 -15.02 -1.10 -9.98
N ARG A 442 -14.62 -0.32 -8.97
CA ARG A 442 -15.51 0.43 -8.08
C ARG A 442 -15.16 1.91 -8.10
N VAL A 443 -16.17 2.77 -8.09
CA VAL A 443 -15.96 4.22 -7.97
C VAL A 443 -15.52 4.54 -6.55
N ARG A 444 -14.38 5.20 -6.43
CA ARG A 444 -13.78 5.60 -5.16
C ARG A 444 -12.90 6.83 -5.40
N GLU A 445 -13.46 8.01 -5.22
CA GLU A 445 -12.78 9.29 -5.39
C GLU A 445 -12.03 9.69 -4.11
N LEU A 446 -10.70 9.87 -4.18
CA LEU A 446 -9.87 10.31 -3.03
C LEU A 446 -9.70 11.83 -2.92
N LYS A 447 -9.54 12.54 -4.05
CA LYS A 447 -9.25 13.98 -4.09
C LYS A 447 -10.53 14.83 -4.17
N ARG A 448 -10.47 16.02 -3.55
CA ARG A 448 -11.57 17.00 -3.40
C ARG A 448 -11.74 17.92 -4.61
N GLU A 449 -10.64 18.29 -5.26
CA GLU A 449 -10.65 19.10 -6.48
C GLU A 449 -10.63 18.16 -7.70
N GLY A 450 -11.41 18.50 -8.73
CA GLY A 450 -11.31 17.81 -10.01
C GLY A 450 -9.85 17.80 -10.44
N ILE A 451 -9.30 16.62 -10.68
CA ILE A 451 -7.88 16.48 -10.98
C ILE A 451 -7.61 17.13 -12.33
N ASP A 452 -6.55 17.92 -12.40
CA ASP A 452 -6.08 18.49 -13.66
C ASP A 452 -5.76 17.33 -14.62
N LEU A 453 -6.46 17.31 -15.76
CA LEU A 453 -6.24 16.32 -16.81
C LEU A 453 -4.81 16.40 -17.36
N GLU A 454 -4.11 17.54 -17.21
CA GLU A 454 -2.69 17.66 -17.53
C GLU A 454 -1.77 17.01 -16.48
N GLU A 455 -2.12 17.05 -15.19
CA GLU A 455 -1.42 16.26 -14.15
C GLU A 455 -1.66 14.76 -14.32
N LEU A 456 -2.82 14.35 -14.86
CA LEU A 456 -3.12 12.95 -15.20
C LEU A 456 -2.35 12.43 -16.41
N ARG A 457 -1.71 13.31 -17.19
CA ARG A 457 -0.94 12.90 -18.36
C ARG A 457 0.34 12.15 -17.99
N PHE A 458 0.89 12.40 -16.80
CA PHE A 458 2.14 11.80 -16.33
C PHE A 458 1.95 11.17 -14.96
N SER A 459 2.19 9.87 -14.84
CA SER A 459 1.97 9.16 -13.58
C SER A 459 3.09 9.36 -12.55
N SER A 460 4.26 9.84 -12.99
CA SER A 460 5.43 10.13 -12.15
C SER A 460 6.37 11.18 -12.78
N SER A 461 7.38 11.61 -12.01
CA SER A 461 8.47 12.44 -12.57
C SER A 461 9.28 11.69 -13.62
N THR A 462 9.51 10.38 -13.42
CA THR A 462 10.18 9.51 -14.42
C THR A 462 9.37 9.42 -15.71
N ASP A 463 8.05 9.46 -15.60
CA ASP A 463 7.16 9.45 -16.75
C ASP A 463 7.21 10.77 -17.54
N LYS A 464 7.25 11.89 -16.82
CA LYS A 464 7.41 13.21 -17.42
C LYS A 464 8.74 13.34 -18.17
N GLU A 465 9.83 12.86 -17.57
CA GLU A 465 11.16 12.82 -18.19
C GLU A 465 11.16 11.91 -19.44
N ALA A 466 10.57 10.72 -19.35
CA ALA A 466 10.43 9.81 -20.48
C ALA A 466 9.66 10.43 -21.65
N TYR A 467 8.58 11.16 -21.34
CA TYR A 467 7.81 11.86 -22.35
C TYR A 467 8.59 13.01 -23.00
N GLN A 468 9.35 13.78 -22.22
CA GLN A 468 10.24 14.82 -22.74
C GLN A 468 11.30 14.25 -23.69
N LEU A 469 11.92 13.12 -23.33
CA LEU A 469 12.89 12.43 -24.19
C LEU A 469 12.28 12.01 -25.53
N MET A 470 11.03 11.52 -25.51
CA MET A 470 10.29 11.18 -26.73
C MET A 470 9.92 12.44 -27.54
N GLU A 471 9.49 13.52 -26.88
CA GLU A 471 9.02 14.75 -27.55
C GLU A 471 10.17 15.52 -28.20
N ASN A 472 11.35 15.49 -27.57
CA ASN A 472 12.59 16.02 -28.11
C ASN A 472 13.16 15.16 -29.27
N GLY A 473 12.53 14.02 -29.60
CA GLY A 473 12.99 13.14 -30.69
C GLY A 473 14.31 12.41 -30.38
N GLU A 474 14.61 12.18 -29.10
CA GLU A 474 15.86 11.54 -28.67
C GLU A 474 15.83 10.01 -28.79
N VAL A 475 14.69 9.42 -29.14
CA VAL A 475 14.52 7.99 -29.37
C VAL A 475 14.74 7.67 -30.85
N ARG A 476 15.79 6.89 -31.14
CA ARG A 476 16.21 6.52 -32.50
C ARG A 476 16.27 5.00 -32.67
N ASN A 477 16.27 4.56 -33.92
CA ASN A 477 16.39 3.14 -34.31
C ASN A 477 15.34 2.22 -33.69
N LEU A 478 14.09 2.68 -33.61
CA LEU A 478 13.00 1.91 -33.04
C LEU A 478 12.63 0.73 -33.95
N LYS A 479 12.93 -0.49 -33.50
CA LYS A 479 12.60 -1.77 -34.15
C LYS A 479 11.68 -2.58 -33.23
N SER A 480 10.69 -3.25 -33.82
CA SER A 480 9.78 -4.14 -33.11
C SER A 480 9.82 -5.53 -33.75
N GLU A 481 10.03 -6.55 -32.94
CA GLU A 481 9.93 -7.95 -33.34
C GLU A 481 8.85 -8.64 -32.51
N VAL A 482 8.09 -9.54 -33.13
CA VAL A 482 7.08 -10.35 -32.44
C VAL A 482 7.66 -11.75 -32.26
N GLN A 483 7.86 -12.18 -31.02
CA GLN A 483 8.33 -13.52 -30.69
C GLN A 483 7.42 -14.14 -29.62
N ASN A 484 6.88 -15.34 -29.90
CA ASN A 484 6.09 -16.14 -28.96
C ASN A 484 5.04 -15.32 -28.20
N ASP A 485 4.16 -14.62 -28.91
CA ASP A 485 3.07 -13.82 -28.34
C ASP A 485 3.51 -12.60 -27.47
N LYS A 486 4.78 -12.20 -27.58
CA LYS A 486 5.32 -10.97 -26.97
C LYS A 486 5.91 -10.06 -28.03
N ILE A 487 5.79 -8.75 -27.80
CA ILE A 487 6.37 -7.72 -28.67
C ILE A 487 7.65 -7.22 -28.01
N GLU A 488 8.78 -7.45 -28.64
CA GLU A 488 10.07 -6.92 -28.21
C GLU A 488 10.39 -5.66 -29.01
N VAL A 489 10.54 -4.53 -28.32
CA VAL A 489 10.86 -3.23 -28.90
C VAL A 489 12.27 -2.85 -28.49
N THR A 490 13.14 -2.56 -29.47
CA THR A 490 14.51 -2.09 -29.24
C THR A 490 14.67 -0.68 -29.76
N ALA A 491 15.39 0.15 -29.01
CA ALA A 491 15.72 1.53 -29.42
C ALA A 491 17.05 2.00 -28.82
N VAL A 492 17.49 3.17 -29.29
CA VAL A 492 18.59 3.93 -28.70
C VAL A 492 18.05 5.28 -28.27
N VAL A 493 18.17 5.60 -26.98
CA VAL A 493 17.72 6.87 -26.38
C VAL A 493 18.92 7.76 -26.08
N SER A 494 18.81 9.06 -26.39
CA SER A 494 19.85 10.08 -26.16
C SER A 494 21.23 9.69 -26.69
N ASN A 495 21.25 9.00 -27.84
CA ASN A 495 22.44 8.52 -28.58
C ASN A 495 23.43 7.61 -27.81
N SER A 496 23.13 7.21 -26.58
CA SER A 496 24.06 6.46 -25.72
C SER A 496 23.40 5.29 -25.00
N PHE A 497 22.09 5.37 -24.75
CA PHE A 497 21.39 4.35 -24.00
C PHE A 497 20.71 3.34 -24.93
N LYS A 498 21.12 2.07 -24.86
CA LYS A 498 20.49 0.97 -25.60
C LYS A 498 19.39 0.38 -24.74
N THR A 499 18.18 0.40 -25.25
CA THR A 499 16.98 -0.05 -24.53
C THR A 499 16.27 -1.18 -25.26
N THR A 500 15.72 -2.09 -24.47
CA THR A 500 14.87 -3.18 -24.91
C THR A 500 13.65 -3.24 -23.99
N VAL A 501 12.46 -3.38 -24.56
CA VAL A 501 11.19 -3.46 -23.84
C VAL A 501 10.41 -4.66 -24.34
N VAL A 502 9.91 -5.51 -23.44
CA VAL A 502 9.10 -6.69 -23.77
C VAL A 502 7.67 -6.47 -23.30
N ILE A 503 6.73 -6.52 -24.24
CA ILE A 503 5.32 -6.19 -24.04
C ILE A 503 4.47 -7.46 -24.23
N ASN A 504 3.48 -7.70 -23.35
CA ASN A 504 2.54 -8.82 -23.48
C ASN A 504 1.32 -8.48 -24.38
N LYS A 505 0.40 -9.44 -24.56
CA LYS A 505 -0.86 -9.24 -25.30
C LYS A 505 -1.74 -8.12 -24.74
N ASP A 506 -1.65 -7.89 -23.44
CA ASP A 506 -2.39 -6.84 -22.73
C ASP A 506 -1.73 -5.47 -22.86
N LEU A 507 -0.68 -5.33 -23.70
CA LEU A 507 0.08 -4.10 -23.92
C LEU A 507 0.85 -3.59 -22.68
N GLN A 508 1.02 -4.44 -21.67
CA GLN A 508 1.79 -4.18 -20.46
C GLN A 508 3.27 -4.53 -20.64
N ILE A 509 4.14 -3.77 -19.98
CA ILE A 509 5.59 -4.07 -19.94
C ILE A 509 5.81 -5.24 -18.97
N THR A 510 6.33 -6.35 -19.50
CA THR A 510 6.64 -7.55 -18.70
C THR A 510 8.12 -7.64 -18.31
N ASP A 511 9.01 -7.15 -19.17
CA ASP A 511 10.45 -7.10 -18.91
C ASP A 511 11.09 -5.98 -19.72
N GLY A 512 12.31 -5.59 -19.36
CA GLY A 512 13.06 -4.57 -20.08
C GLY A 512 14.55 -4.59 -19.73
N LYS A 513 15.39 -4.09 -20.63
CA LYS A 513 16.84 -3.94 -20.43
C LYS A 513 17.28 -2.54 -20.81
N CYS A 514 18.14 -1.95 -20.00
CA CYS A 514 18.79 -0.66 -20.29
C CYS A 514 20.23 -0.68 -19.77
N ASN A 515 21.11 0.11 -20.36
CA ASN A 515 22.50 0.30 -19.90
C ASN A 515 22.68 1.54 -19.00
N CYS A 516 21.60 2.16 -18.51
CA CYS A 516 21.70 3.28 -17.56
C CYS A 516 22.06 2.81 -16.13
N ASN A 517 22.61 3.72 -15.33
CA ASN A 517 22.99 3.44 -13.94
C ASN A 517 21.78 2.99 -13.08
N TYR A 518 20.60 3.60 -13.31
CA TYR A 518 19.39 3.23 -12.59
C TYR A 518 19.02 1.76 -12.79
N TYR A 519 19.03 1.27 -14.04
CA TYR A 519 18.75 -0.12 -14.36
C TYR A 519 19.84 -1.06 -13.82
N TYR A 520 21.12 -0.64 -13.85
CA TYR A 520 22.19 -1.45 -13.28
C TYR A 520 22.01 -1.69 -11.77
N MET A 521 21.57 -0.66 -11.03
CA MET A 521 21.33 -0.76 -9.59
C MET A 521 20.03 -1.47 -9.22
N ASN A 522 18.93 -1.20 -9.93
CA ASN A 522 17.58 -1.62 -9.52
C ASN A 522 16.93 -2.66 -10.44
N LYS A 523 17.49 -2.91 -11.62
CA LYS A 523 16.85 -3.68 -12.71
C LYS A 523 15.40 -3.20 -12.92
N MET A 524 14.45 -4.12 -13.09
CA MET A 524 13.01 -3.83 -13.15
C MET A 524 12.31 -3.85 -11.79
N THR A 525 13.02 -4.08 -10.68
CA THR A 525 12.38 -4.30 -9.36
C THR A 525 11.72 -3.06 -8.76
N LYS A 526 12.14 -1.86 -9.20
CA LYS A 526 11.54 -0.57 -8.82
C LYS A 526 10.72 0.07 -9.95
N GLY A 527 10.47 -0.70 -11.01
CA GLY A 527 9.88 -0.20 -12.26
C GLY A 527 10.93 0.10 -13.34
N PRO A 528 10.46 0.45 -14.56
CA PRO A 528 11.31 0.79 -15.70
C PRO A 528 11.96 2.17 -15.54
N CYS A 529 13.16 2.36 -16.10
CA CYS A 529 13.77 3.68 -16.19
C CYS A 529 13.13 4.55 -17.28
N GLU A 530 13.37 5.86 -17.21
CA GLU A 530 12.92 6.88 -18.15
C GLU A 530 13.22 6.54 -19.63
N HIS A 531 14.34 5.87 -19.90
CA HIS A 531 14.73 5.44 -21.25
C HIS A 531 13.88 4.27 -21.79
N ILE A 532 13.59 3.27 -20.95
CA ILE A 532 12.71 2.14 -21.30
C ILE A 532 11.31 2.68 -21.58
N LEU A 533 10.84 3.62 -20.76
CA LEU A 533 9.55 4.28 -20.94
C LEU A 533 9.50 5.13 -22.21
N ALA A 534 10.52 5.94 -22.49
CA ALA A 534 10.58 6.74 -23.72
C ALA A 534 10.50 5.86 -24.97
N THR A 535 11.11 4.67 -24.93
CA THR A 535 11.04 3.65 -25.99
C THR A 535 9.61 3.13 -26.16
N ARG A 536 8.92 2.79 -25.05
CA ARG A 536 7.52 2.35 -25.07
C ARG A 536 6.59 3.42 -25.63
N ILE A 537 6.71 4.66 -25.16
CA ILE A 537 5.88 5.80 -25.58
C ILE A 537 6.09 6.07 -27.08
N SER A 538 7.33 5.97 -27.57
CA SER A 538 7.65 6.14 -28.99
C SER A 538 7.06 5.03 -29.87
N PHE A 539 6.94 3.80 -29.35
CA PHE A 539 6.29 2.70 -30.05
C PHE A 539 4.76 2.88 -30.12
N ASP A 540 4.10 3.35 -29.06
CA ASP A 540 2.64 3.60 -29.07
C ASP A 540 2.20 4.71 -30.04
N LYS A 541 3.11 5.65 -30.36
CA LYS A 541 2.84 6.74 -31.32
C LYS A 541 3.09 6.36 -32.78
N LYS A 542 3.76 5.26 -33.03
CA LYS A 542 4.16 4.80 -34.37
C LYS A 542 3.08 3.87 -34.92
#